data_AF-A0A9J6CPE1-F1
#
_entry.id   AF-A0A9J6CPE1-F1
#
_cell.length_a   1.000
_cell.length_b   1.000
_cell.length_c   1.000
_cell.angle_alpha   90.00
_cell.angle_beta   90.00
_cell.angle_gamma   90.00
#
_symmetry.space_group_name_H-M   'P 1'
#
loop_
_entity.id
_entity.type
_entity.pdbx_description
1 polymer ?
#
loop_
_entity_poly.entity_id
_entity_poly.type
_entity_poly.pdbx_seq_one_letter_code
_entity_poly.pdbx_strand_id
1 'polypeptide(L)' 'MDDFGSHSVELYIYDMTQGMASMMSPLLLGRQINGIWHTAVVVFGREYFFGSQGITSCSPVSLESFKLHAK' A
#
# COMPACT_ATOMS: atom_id res chain seq x y z
N MET A 1 -1.57 -25.42 17.74
CA MET A 1 -1.63 -24.64 18.99
C MET A 1 -1.66 -23.20 18.56
N ASP A 2 -2.86 -22.61 18.56
CA ASP A 2 -3.05 -21.22 18.19
C ASP A 2 -2.39 -20.37 19.28
N ASP A 3 -1.31 -19.70 18.90
CA ASP A 3 -0.64 -18.71 19.72
C ASP A 3 -1.64 -17.57 19.94
N PHE A 4 -2.22 -17.47 21.14
CA PHE A 4 -2.97 -16.29 21.60
C PHE A 4 -2.02 -15.10 21.84
N GLY A 5 -0.97 -15.00 21.02
CA GLY A 5 0.05 -13.99 21.04
C GLY A 5 -0.41 -12.74 20.29
N SER A 6 0.28 -11.63 20.55
CA SER A 6 0.13 -10.42 19.75
C SER A 6 0.60 -10.70 18.33
N HIS A 7 -0.26 -10.48 17.33
CA HIS A 7 0.11 -10.58 15.93
C HIS A 7 0.53 -9.22 15.39
N SER A 8 1.65 -9.18 14.67
CA SER A 8 2.06 -7.98 13.93
C SER A 8 1.01 -7.66 12.86
N VAL A 9 0.53 -6.42 12.89
CA VAL A 9 -0.36 -5.87 11.87
C VAL A 9 0.36 -4.69 11.24
N GLU A 10 0.63 -4.79 9.96
CA GLU A 10 1.35 -3.77 9.19
C GLU A 10 0.43 -3.12 8.17
N LEU A 11 0.59 -1.81 7.98
CA LEU A 11 -0.09 -1.06 6.94
C LEU A 11 0.88 -0.83 5.78
N TYR A 12 0.60 -1.46 4.65
CA TYR A 12 1.31 -1.19 3.41
C TYR A 12 0.66 0.01 2.71
N ILE A 13 1.49 0.94 2.25
CA ILE A 13 1.09 2.17 1.56
C ILE A 13 1.82 2.21 0.22
N TYR A 14 1.04 2.30 -0.87
CA TYR A 14 1.52 2.31 -2.24
C TYR A 14 1.17 3.62 -2.92
N ASP A 15 2.15 4.28 -3.54
CA ASP A 15 1.86 5.32 -4.53
C ASP A 15 1.59 4.68 -5.89
N MET A 16 0.32 4.64 -6.28
CA MET A 16 -0.14 4.08 -7.56
C MET A 16 0.39 4.86 -8.76
N THR A 17 0.88 6.09 -8.56
CA THR A 17 1.48 6.90 -9.62
C THR A 17 2.99 6.81 -9.68
N GLN A 18 3.65 6.09 -8.76
CA GLN A 18 5.10 5.97 -8.72
C GLN A 18 5.81 7.34 -8.78
N GLY A 19 5.32 8.32 -8.03
CA GLY A 19 5.83 9.68 -7.97
C GLY A 19 5.30 10.62 -9.04
N MET A 20 4.61 10.14 -10.09
CA MET A 20 4.11 11.01 -11.16
C MET A 20 3.08 12.03 -10.67
N ALA A 21 2.22 11.69 -9.70
CA ALA A 21 1.28 12.64 -9.13
C ALA A 21 2.00 13.86 -8.55
N SER A 22 3.13 13.66 -7.86
CA SER A 22 3.91 14.75 -7.29
C SER A 22 4.48 15.70 -8.35
N MET A 23 4.78 15.20 -9.54
CA MET A 23 5.36 15.99 -10.63
C MET A 23 4.30 16.67 -11.52
N MET A 24 3.20 15.98 -11.79
CA MET A 24 2.24 16.39 -12.83
C MET A 24 0.97 17.04 -12.28
N SER A 25 0.71 16.91 -10.98
CA SER A 25 -0.55 17.39 -10.38
C SER A 25 -0.82 18.89 -10.51
N PRO A 26 0.16 19.81 -10.40
CA PRO A 26 -0.13 21.24 -10.60
C PRO A 26 -0.67 21.53 -11.98
N LEU A 27 -0.13 20.86 -13.00
CA LEU A 27 -0.53 21.07 -14.39
C LEU A 27 -1.90 20.45 -14.69
N LEU A 28 -2.12 19.21 -14.24
CA LEU A 28 -3.33 18.46 -14.59
C LEU A 28 -4.54 18.80 -13.71
N LEU A 29 -4.31 19.11 -12.43
CA LEU A 29 -5.35 19.29 -11.42
C LEU A 29 -5.44 20.73 -10.90
N GLY A 30 -4.51 21.61 -11.29
CA GLY A 30 -4.40 22.96 -10.73
C GLY A 30 -4.00 22.97 -9.25
N ARG A 31 -3.59 21.84 -8.69
CA ARG A 31 -3.21 21.70 -7.28
C ARG A 31 -2.11 20.65 -7.10
N GLN A 32 -1.20 20.88 -6.16
CA GLN A 32 -0.17 19.92 -5.79
C GLN A 32 -0.79 18.78 -4.95
N ILE A 33 -0.53 17.53 -5.34
CA ILE A 33 -0.75 16.33 -4.53
C ILE A 33 0.50 15.45 -4.56
N ASN A 34 0.79 14.76 -3.46
CA ASN A 34 2.05 14.00 -3.31
C ASN A 34 2.01 12.59 -3.91
N GLY A 35 0.83 12.04 -4.18
CA GLY A 35 0.65 10.64 -4.58
C GLY A 35 -0.83 10.29 -4.74
N ILE A 36 -1.09 9.15 -5.38
CA ILE A 36 -2.40 8.48 -5.29
C ILE A 36 -2.20 7.22 -4.48
N TRP A 37 -2.69 7.25 -3.24
CA TRP A 37 -2.39 6.21 -2.26
C TRP A 37 -3.37 5.04 -2.37
N HIS A 38 -2.83 3.84 -2.44
CA HIS A 38 -3.55 2.59 -2.20
C HIS A 38 -2.95 1.91 -0.97
N THR A 39 -3.78 1.27 -0.15
CA THR A 39 -3.32 0.67 1.11
C THR A 39 -3.79 -0.76 1.27
N ALA A 40 -2.98 -1.56 1.95
CA ALA A 40 -3.31 -2.93 2.30
C ALA A 40 -2.91 -3.23 3.75
N VAL A 41 -3.65 -4.12 4.41
CA VAL A 41 -3.32 -4.62 5.74
C VAL A 41 -2.59 -5.94 5.59
N VAL A 42 -1.43 -6.07 6.22
CA VAL A 42 -0.66 -7.31 6.28
C VAL A 42 -0.74 -7.87 7.69
N VAL A 43 -1.26 -9.08 7.81
CA VAL A 43 -1.38 -9.82 9.07
C VAL A 43 -1.39 -11.32 8.75
N PHE A 44 -0.91 -12.15 9.67
CA PHE A 44 -0.85 -13.61 9.47
C PHE A 44 -0.07 -14.04 8.21
N GLY A 45 0.94 -13.26 7.81
CA GLY A 45 1.72 -13.53 6.60
C GLY A 45 0.93 -13.39 5.30
N ARG A 46 -0.18 -12.64 5.31
CA ARG A 46 -1.04 -12.40 4.15
C ARG A 46 -1.40 -10.92 4.05
N GLU A 47 -1.48 -10.43 2.82
CA GLU A 47 -1.89 -9.06 2.51
C GLU A 47 -3.37 -9.04 2.12
N TYR A 48 -4.11 -8.08 2.65
CA TYR A 48 -5.54 -7.89 2.45
C TYR A 48 -5.84 -6.46 2.01
N PHE A 49 -6.63 -6.31 0.96
CA PHE A 49 -7.04 -5.00 0.44
C PHE A 49 -8.45 -5.05 -0.15
N PHE A 50 -9.06 -3.88 -0.30
CA PHE A 50 -10.35 -3.74 -0.96
C PHE A 50 -10.17 -3.17 -2.37
N GLY A 51 -10.71 -3.86 -3.36
CA GLY A 51 -10.66 -3.46 -4.77
C GLY A 51 -12.02 -3.55 -5.44
N SER A 52 -12.03 -3.44 -6.77
CA SER A 52 -13.25 -3.50 -7.59
C SER A 52 -14.01 -4.83 -7.45
N GLN A 53 -13.32 -5.91 -7.10
CA GLN A 53 -13.89 -7.24 -6.89
C GLN A 53 -14.23 -7.52 -5.42
N GLY A 54 -14.18 -6.50 -4.55
CA GLY A 54 -14.39 -6.63 -3.11
C GLY A 54 -13.11 -6.91 -2.34
N ILE A 55 -13.24 -7.64 -1.22
CA ILE A 55 -12.11 -8.00 -0.36
C ILE A 55 -11.26 -9.05 -1.07
N THR A 56 -10.00 -8.73 -1.31
CA THR A 56 -9.04 -9.58 -2.00
C THR A 56 -7.80 -9.76 -1.13
N SER A 57 -7.08 -10.87 -1.33
CA SER A 57 -5.80 -11.12 -0.66
C SER A 57 -4.76 -11.71 -1.59
N CYS A 58 -3.50 -11.45 -1.28
CA CYS A 58 -2.34 -11.98 -2.00
C CYS A 58 -1.22 -12.33 -1.01
N SER A 59 -0.19 -13.01 -1.52
CA SER A 59 1.06 -13.13 -0.77
C SER A 59 1.65 -11.73 -0.60
N PRO A 60 2.12 -11.36 0.61
CA PRO A 60 2.71 -10.06 0.84
C PRO A 60 3.93 -9.88 -0.05
N VAL A 61 4.06 -8.72 -0.67
CA VAL A 61 5.25 -8.39 -1.47
C VAL A 61 6.46 -8.35 -0.55
N SER A 62 7.54 -9.06 -0.93
CA SER A 62 8.83 -8.99 -0.24
C SER A 62 9.35 -7.56 -0.28
N LEU A 63 9.44 -6.93 0.90
CA LEU A 63 9.90 -5.54 1.05
C LEU A 63 11.31 -5.27 0.51
N GLU A 64 12.12 -6.30 0.21
CA GLU A 64 13.44 -6.13 -0.39
C GLU A 64 13.41 -5.42 -1.75
N SER A 65 12.29 -5.45 -2.48
CA SER A 65 12.17 -4.80 -3.80
C SER A 65 11.42 -3.46 -3.80
N PHE A 66 10.72 -3.08 -2.73
CA PHE A 66 9.89 -1.86 -2.68
C PHE A 66 10.17 -0.91 -1.50
N LYS A 67 11.22 -1.17 -0.69
CA LYS A 67 11.77 -0.23 0.31
C LYS A 67 12.15 1.16 -0.23
N LEU A 68 12.04 1.41 -1.53
CA LEU A 68 12.38 2.68 -2.16
C LEU A 68 11.34 3.80 -1.98
N HIS A 69 10.09 3.52 -1.56
CA HIS A 69 9.04 4.57 -1.56
C HIS A 69 8.12 4.62 -0.33
N ALA A 70 8.28 3.74 0.65
CA ALA A 70 7.62 3.89 1.94
C ALA A 70 8.48 4.81 2.83
N LYS A 71 8.01 6.04 3.02
CA LYS A 71 8.54 6.96 4.02
C LYS A 71 7.63 6.98 5.24
#